data_AF-A0A090LEX5-F1
#
_entry.id   AF-A0A090LEX5-F1
#
_cell.length_a   1.000
_cell.length_b   1.000
_cell.length_c   1.000
_cell.angle_alpha   90.00
_cell.angle_beta   90.00
_cell.angle_gamma   90.00
#
_symmetry.space_group_name_H-M   'P 1'
#
loop_
_entity.id
_entity.type
_entity.pdbx_description
1 polymer ?
#
loop_
_entity_poly.entity_id
_entity_poly.type
_entity_poly.pdbx_seq_one_letter_code
_entity_poly.pdbx_strand_id
1 'polypeptide(L)'
;MTNQHTIINSYISHFNSRFPELKLTTDELKNQSGRNNYMDKLYSIYEALVYGLSKEDYFNRVFDVYLEETISASRKLQRFGVLHENLVRYSKGECEVKFYKFFTPDIQLIIQIFKMLESFECVSDAIREDHIKLTKEYTDEANEKKELSDEIAELDDELTDDPTSVIINATNELNELRDEKRKLHDECVNYNTTTSSKRETLSAEGQKVAELRERYDKLEESRKGYEHRYRCEVAKLVNDIDDLLNERQRLTDSEKAVKNDTIIFHTKIEQIEEKKKSINELVDTNNYLDKEIALAEAKAAEIDKISADIIKIDKNIEHTQSNIVSLKKKIPALTSDYQTQLTENENDRREFNDAMRKLKGEISNLYDKFNKLVDLKMEKCIELTKIQEERKALELELASLKENTKNEIAKIEESYNSHKNKKRDFLYDMVEFRKESKLSLYDPTIYQKESDVKNLENLDKEAVFHKRYLQERGERRKNNGSI
;
A
#
# COMPACT_ATOMS: atom_id res chain seq x y z
N MET A 1 0.09 128.74 94.45
CA MET A 1 1.41 128.19 94.05
C MET A 1 1.53 126.66 94.26
N THR A 2 0.71 126.00 95.09
CA THR A 2 0.81 124.55 95.36
C THR A 2 0.45 123.63 94.18
N ASN A 3 -0.43 124.05 93.27
CA ASN A 3 -0.88 123.20 92.14
C ASN A 3 0.14 123.12 90.97
N GLN A 4 0.94 124.17 90.75
CA GLN A 4 1.96 124.20 89.69
C GLN A 4 3.17 123.30 90.01
N HIS A 5 3.55 123.16 91.29
CA HIS A 5 4.66 122.29 91.69
C HIS A 5 4.37 120.80 91.45
N THR A 6 3.14 120.33 91.69
CA THR A 6 2.75 118.93 91.45
C THR A 6 2.78 118.58 89.97
N ILE A 7 2.28 119.47 89.10
CA ILE A 7 2.30 119.29 87.64
C ILE A 7 3.74 119.21 87.12
N ILE A 8 4.62 120.09 87.59
CA ILE A 8 6.04 120.08 87.22
C ILE A 8 6.72 118.79 87.65
N ASN A 9 6.46 118.30 88.86
CA ASN A 9 7.07 117.04 89.32
C ASN A 9 6.66 115.86 88.45
N SER A 10 5.40 115.84 87.98
CA SER A 10 4.92 114.84 87.03
C SER A 10 5.70 114.91 85.72
N TYR A 11 5.86 116.10 85.13
CA TYR A 11 6.62 116.28 83.90
C TYR A 11 8.10 115.91 84.06
N ILE A 12 8.73 116.33 85.16
CA ILE A 12 10.11 115.96 85.49
C ILE A 12 10.25 114.44 85.55
N SER A 13 9.35 113.75 86.25
CA SER A 13 9.38 112.28 86.38
C SER A 13 9.19 111.60 85.02
N HIS A 14 8.21 112.05 84.24
CA HIS A 14 7.92 111.53 82.91
C HIS A 14 9.15 111.66 82.00
N PHE A 15 9.67 112.87 81.80
CA PHE A 15 10.80 113.08 80.91
C PHE A 15 12.13 112.52 81.44
N ASN A 16 12.34 112.41 82.75
CA ASN A 16 13.53 111.72 83.27
C ASN A 16 13.48 110.20 83.06
N SER A 17 12.30 109.58 83.00
CA SER A 17 12.20 108.14 82.70
C SER A 17 12.64 107.82 81.26
N ARG A 18 12.35 108.72 80.32
CA ARG A 18 12.71 108.58 78.90
C ARG A 18 14.08 109.16 78.56
N PHE A 19 14.48 110.23 79.25
CA PHE A 19 15.74 110.95 79.06
C PHE A 19 16.51 111.05 80.40
N PRO A 20 16.99 109.91 80.96
CA PRO A 20 17.64 109.88 82.26
C PRO A 20 18.91 110.75 82.32
N GLU A 21 19.53 110.98 81.16
CA GLU A 21 20.73 111.81 80.97
C GLU A 21 20.53 113.26 81.43
N LEU A 22 19.30 113.81 81.34
CA LEU A 22 19.03 115.23 81.55
C LEU A 22 18.93 115.64 83.02
N LYS A 23 18.65 114.67 83.93
CA LYS A 23 18.57 114.87 85.39
C LYS A 23 17.79 116.15 85.75
N LEU A 24 16.55 116.24 85.30
CA LEU A 24 15.67 117.37 85.63
C LEU A 24 15.32 117.33 87.12
N THR A 25 15.49 118.45 87.84
CA THR A 25 15.15 118.53 89.28
C THR A 25 14.32 119.77 89.61
N THR A 26 13.53 119.72 90.67
CA THR A 26 12.76 120.89 91.15
C THR A 26 13.64 121.97 91.76
N ASP A 27 14.81 121.60 92.28
CA ASP A 27 15.72 122.53 92.94
C ASP A 27 16.28 123.57 91.97
N GLU A 28 16.54 123.18 90.72
CA GLU A 28 16.95 124.10 89.65
C GLU A 28 15.89 125.17 89.35
N LEU A 29 14.61 124.90 89.62
CA LEU A 29 13.53 125.85 89.34
C LEU A 29 13.41 126.97 90.39
N LYS A 30 14.08 126.84 91.55
CA LYS A 30 13.99 127.80 92.66
C LYS A 30 14.65 129.15 92.34
N ASN A 31 15.66 129.19 91.48
CA ASN A 31 16.37 130.41 91.11
C ASN A 31 16.37 130.66 89.59
N GLN A 32 16.74 131.87 89.17
CA GLN A 32 16.67 132.25 87.75
C GLN A 32 17.72 131.52 86.89
N SER A 33 18.91 131.25 87.45
CA SER A 33 20.00 130.55 86.75
C SER A 33 19.62 129.11 86.39
N GLY A 34 19.04 128.37 87.34
CA GLY A 34 18.60 127.00 87.13
C GLY A 34 17.37 126.90 86.21
N ARG A 35 16.45 127.88 86.25
CA ARG A 35 15.36 127.98 85.25
C ARG A 35 15.90 128.21 83.83
N ASN A 36 16.97 128.99 83.67
CA ASN A 36 17.66 129.13 82.38
C ASN A 36 18.32 127.83 81.90
N ASN A 37 18.90 127.05 82.81
CA ASN A 37 19.47 125.73 82.48
C ASN A 37 18.36 124.74 82.07
N TYR A 38 17.17 124.85 82.68
CA TYR A 38 16.01 124.06 82.31
C TYR A 38 15.62 124.23 80.85
N MET A 39 15.64 125.45 80.33
CA MET A 39 15.29 125.71 78.93
C MET A 39 16.23 125.01 77.94
N ASP A 40 17.52 124.92 78.28
CA ASP A 40 18.49 124.17 77.47
C ASP A 40 18.18 122.66 77.50
N LYS A 41 17.82 122.11 78.66
CA LYS A 41 17.40 120.70 78.80
C LYS A 41 16.09 120.41 78.05
N LEU A 42 15.12 121.32 78.11
CA LEU A 42 13.85 121.20 77.38
C LEU A 42 14.07 121.22 75.86
N TYR A 43 15.02 122.01 75.36
CA TYR A 43 15.41 121.96 73.96
C TYR A 43 16.00 120.59 73.59
N SER A 44 16.86 120.02 74.44
CA SER A 44 17.40 118.68 74.18
C SER A 44 16.33 117.59 74.13
N ILE A 45 15.24 117.72 74.90
CA ILE A 45 14.07 116.84 74.77
C ILE A 45 13.39 117.04 73.41
N TYR A 46 13.12 118.27 73.01
CA TYR A 46 12.55 118.58 71.69
C TYR A 46 13.36 117.95 70.55
N GLU A 47 14.68 118.14 70.59
CA GLU A 47 15.59 117.65 69.55
C GLU A 47 15.54 116.13 69.41
N ALA A 48 15.57 115.42 70.54
CA ALA A 48 15.49 113.96 70.55
C ALA A 48 14.12 113.44 70.04
N LEU A 49 13.02 114.11 70.40
CA LEU A 49 11.68 113.70 70.00
C LEU A 49 11.40 113.94 68.51
N VAL A 50 11.88 115.05 67.96
CA VAL A 50 11.55 115.47 66.58
C VAL A 50 12.55 114.96 65.56
N TYR A 51 13.84 114.99 65.87
CA TYR A 51 14.87 114.65 64.89
C TYR A 51 15.37 113.21 65.02
N GLY A 52 15.11 112.52 66.13
CA GLY A 52 15.56 111.14 66.34
C GLY A 52 17.09 110.97 66.29
N LEU A 53 17.86 112.06 66.38
CA LEU A 53 19.31 112.09 66.22
C LEU A 53 19.99 112.51 67.53
N SER A 54 21.15 111.93 67.81
CA SER A 54 22.06 112.38 68.87
C SER A 54 22.61 113.77 68.53
N LYS A 55 23.05 114.49 69.57
CA LYS A 55 23.45 115.92 69.63
C LYS A 55 24.50 116.39 68.59
N GLU A 56 25.00 115.52 67.72
CA GLU A 56 26.21 115.72 66.90
C GLU A 56 25.95 115.88 65.39
N ASP A 57 24.88 115.36 64.79
CA ASP A 57 24.79 115.32 63.31
C ASP A 57 24.08 116.51 62.64
N TYR A 58 23.19 117.23 63.33
CA TYR A 58 22.42 118.33 62.71
C TYR A 58 23.13 119.69 62.77
N PHE A 59 23.83 120.00 63.88
CA PHE A 59 24.45 121.32 64.08
C PHE A 59 25.91 121.41 63.61
N ASN A 60 26.57 120.29 63.31
CA ASN A 60 27.95 120.29 62.80
C ASN A 60 28.07 120.71 61.32
N ARG A 61 26.95 120.97 60.62
CA ARG A 61 26.97 121.38 59.19
C ARG A 61 26.92 122.89 58.92
N VAL A 62 26.89 123.79 59.92
CA VAL A 62 26.55 125.21 59.67
C VAL A 62 27.46 126.30 60.27
N PHE A 63 28.50 126.04 61.09
CA PHE A 63 29.26 127.17 61.68
C PHE A 63 30.77 126.94 61.84
N ASP A 64 31.55 127.46 60.88
CA ASP A 64 33.04 127.39 60.86
C ASP A 64 33.75 128.78 60.99
N VAL A 65 33.08 129.86 61.43
CA VAL A 65 33.65 131.24 61.28
C VAL A 65 33.47 132.19 62.49
N TYR A 66 33.20 131.74 63.73
CA TYR A 66 33.02 132.68 64.87
C TYR A 66 33.72 132.26 66.18
N LEU A 67 34.03 133.25 67.04
CA LEU A 67 34.56 133.05 68.40
C LEU A 67 33.58 132.21 69.26
N GLU A 68 34.11 131.35 70.13
CA GLU A 68 33.36 130.33 70.89
C GLU A 68 32.19 130.91 71.72
N GLU A 69 32.35 132.11 72.29
CA GLU A 69 31.31 132.81 73.05
C GLU A 69 30.15 133.29 72.15
N THR A 70 30.45 133.77 70.94
CA THR A 70 29.45 134.19 69.94
C THR A 70 28.67 132.98 69.41
N ILE A 71 29.35 131.84 69.24
CA ILE A 71 28.71 130.56 68.86
C ILE A 71 27.74 130.10 69.96
N SER A 72 28.14 130.18 71.23
CA SER A 72 27.30 129.79 72.36
C SER A 72 26.03 130.65 72.48
N ALA A 73 26.16 131.98 72.38
CA ALA A 73 25.03 132.90 72.42
C ALA A 73 24.09 132.71 71.22
N SER A 74 24.64 132.54 70.02
CA SER A 74 23.86 132.29 68.79
C SER A 74 23.12 130.96 68.84
N ARG A 75 23.76 129.89 69.31
CA ARG A 75 23.11 128.58 69.55
C ARG A 75 21.97 128.72 70.54
N LYS A 76 22.15 129.45 71.65
CA LYS A 76 21.12 129.64 72.66
C LYS A 76 19.92 130.43 72.11
N LEU A 77 20.18 131.50 71.36
CA LEU A 77 19.14 132.27 70.68
C LEU A 77 18.35 131.42 69.67
N GLN A 78 19.04 130.59 68.88
CA GLN A 78 18.40 129.68 67.94
C GLN A 78 17.55 128.62 68.64
N ARG A 79 18.10 127.95 69.67
CA ARG A 79 17.38 126.94 70.45
C ARG A 79 16.10 127.48 71.08
N PHE A 80 16.19 128.66 71.70
CA PHE A 80 15.03 129.31 72.28
C PHE A 80 14.07 129.80 71.20
N GLY A 81 14.57 130.23 70.04
CA GLY A 81 13.75 130.60 68.88
C GLY A 81 12.92 129.42 68.39
N VAL A 82 13.53 128.24 68.27
CA VAL A 82 12.87 127.00 67.88
C VAL A 82 11.82 126.58 68.92
N LEU A 83 12.14 126.62 70.22
CA LEU A 83 11.14 126.32 71.26
C LEU A 83 9.99 127.32 71.26
N HIS A 84 10.29 128.62 71.05
CA HIS A 84 9.28 129.67 70.99
C HIS A 84 8.35 129.48 69.81
N GLU A 85 8.90 129.30 68.61
CA GLU A 85 8.13 129.10 67.40
C GLU A 85 7.27 127.83 67.49
N ASN A 86 7.84 126.73 67.98
CA ASN A 86 7.07 125.50 68.18
C ASN A 86 6.00 125.66 69.26
N LEU A 87 6.26 126.41 70.33
CA LEU A 87 5.25 126.66 71.36
C LEU A 87 4.10 127.51 70.82
N VAL A 88 4.41 128.52 70.00
CA VAL A 88 3.42 129.33 69.27
C VAL A 88 2.60 128.45 68.32
N ARG A 89 3.24 127.53 67.58
CA ARG A 89 2.54 126.59 66.68
C ARG A 89 1.67 125.60 67.45
N TYR A 90 2.19 124.99 68.52
CA TYR A 90 1.48 124.06 69.40
C TYR A 90 0.22 124.68 69.99
N SER A 91 0.32 125.94 70.40
CA SER A 91 -0.82 126.72 70.93
C SER A 91 -1.71 127.34 69.85
N LYS A 92 -1.51 127.01 68.56
CA LYS A 92 -2.25 127.58 67.42
C LYS A 92 -2.28 129.12 67.38
N GLY A 93 -1.20 129.76 67.85
CA GLY A 93 -1.08 131.21 67.91
C GLY A 93 -1.74 131.89 69.11
N GLU A 94 -2.38 131.16 70.02
CA GLU A 94 -3.03 131.70 71.22
C GLU A 94 -2.02 132.01 72.36
N CYS A 95 -0.77 131.58 72.24
CA CYS A 95 0.28 131.85 73.23
C CYS A 95 0.96 133.21 72.97
N GLU A 96 0.58 134.23 73.75
CA GLU A 96 1.22 135.57 73.73
C GLU A 96 2.59 135.63 74.43
N VAL A 97 3.27 134.50 74.63
CA VAL A 97 4.58 134.50 75.30
C VAL A 97 5.59 135.21 74.40
N LYS A 98 6.03 136.39 74.86
CA LYS A 98 7.06 137.18 74.19
C LYS A 98 8.41 136.47 74.24
N PHE A 99 9.15 136.46 73.13
CA PHE A 99 10.43 135.74 72.97
C PHE A 99 11.45 136.01 74.10
N TYR A 100 11.55 137.25 74.60
CA TYR A 100 12.48 137.59 75.67
C TYR A 100 12.23 136.82 76.99
N LYS A 101 11.01 136.29 77.21
CA LYS A 101 10.70 135.45 78.37
C LYS A 101 11.48 134.13 78.36
N PHE A 102 12.00 133.68 77.22
CA PHE A 102 12.84 132.47 77.16
C PHE A 102 14.23 132.68 77.80
N PHE A 103 14.71 133.93 77.87
CA PHE A 103 15.94 134.29 78.58
C PHE A 103 15.72 134.58 80.07
N THR A 104 14.46 134.78 80.45
CA THR A 104 14.01 134.99 81.84
C THR A 104 12.79 134.11 82.16
N PRO A 105 12.92 132.78 82.02
CA PRO A 105 11.77 131.87 82.09
C PRO A 105 11.13 131.89 83.47
N ASP A 106 9.81 132.03 83.47
CA ASP A 106 8.97 131.77 84.63
C ASP A 106 8.53 130.29 84.64
N ILE A 107 8.01 129.85 85.78
CA ILE A 107 7.56 128.47 86.00
C ILE A 107 6.44 128.10 85.01
N GLN A 108 5.60 129.07 84.63
CA GLN A 108 4.47 128.84 83.73
C GLN A 108 4.94 128.54 82.30
N LEU A 109 5.95 129.26 81.79
CA LEU A 109 6.57 129.00 80.50
C LEU A 109 7.17 127.59 80.44
N ILE A 110 7.87 127.17 81.49
CA ILE A 110 8.46 125.83 81.58
C ILE A 110 7.38 124.74 81.51
N ILE A 111 6.25 124.91 82.22
CA ILE A 111 5.10 123.99 82.14
C ILE A 111 4.50 123.95 80.73
N GLN A 112 4.35 125.10 80.08
CA GLN A 112 3.82 125.16 78.72
C GLN A 112 4.72 124.44 77.71
N ILE A 113 6.04 124.57 77.86
CA ILE A 113 6.99 123.84 77.02
C ILE A 113 6.90 122.34 77.31
N PHE A 114 6.84 121.91 78.57
CA PHE A 114 6.64 120.48 78.88
C PHE A 114 5.39 119.88 78.24
N LYS A 115 4.25 120.61 78.27
CA LYS A 115 3.01 120.18 77.59
C LYS A 115 3.18 120.01 76.09
N MET A 116 3.87 120.95 75.45
CA MET A 116 4.19 120.85 74.02
C MET A 116 5.05 119.62 73.74
N LEU A 117 6.09 119.40 74.55
CA LEU A 117 7.01 118.27 74.38
C LEU A 117 6.30 116.93 74.56
N GLU A 118 5.40 116.82 75.54
CA GLU A 118 4.60 115.61 75.78
C GLU A 118 3.73 115.28 74.56
N SER A 119 3.15 116.30 73.93
CA SER A 119 2.39 116.12 72.70
C SER A 119 3.27 115.69 71.51
N PHE A 120 4.49 116.21 71.39
CA PHE A 120 5.43 115.78 70.35
C PHE A 120 5.92 114.36 70.59
N GLU A 121 6.06 113.94 71.84
CA GLU A 121 6.42 112.58 72.20
C GLU A 121 5.39 111.56 71.71
N CYS A 122 4.10 111.80 71.98
CA CYS A 122 3.04 110.92 71.50
C CYS A 122 3.02 110.80 69.98
N VAL A 123 3.26 111.90 69.25
CA VAL A 123 3.33 111.90 67.79
C VAL A 123 4.56 111.16 67.27
N SER A 124 5.72 111.36 67.91
CA SER A 124 6.97 110.67 67.57
C SER A 124 6.85 109.15 67.73
N ASP A 125 6.22 108.68 68.80
CA ASP A 125 6.00 107.24 69.02
C ASP A 125 5.09 106.61 67.96
N ALA A 126 4.01 107.30 67.57
CA ALA A 126 3.11 106.83 66.52
C ALA A 126 3.83 106.72 65.16
N ILE A 127 4.62 107.73 64.81
CA ILE A 127 5.41 107.74 63.56
C ILE A 127 6.46 106.62 63.55
N ARG A 128 7.07 106.33 64.71
CA ARG A 128 8.08 105.27 64.83
C ARG A 128 7.50 103.87 64.58
N GLU A 129 6.29 103.59 65.07
CA GLU A 129 5.63 102.29 64.80
C GLU A 129 5.35 102.10 63.30
N ASP A 130 4.85 103.14 62.62
CA ASP A 130 4.62 103.11 61.17
C ASP A 130 5.93 102.90 60.39
N HIS A 131 7.03 103.56 60.78
CA HIS A 131 8.34 103.39 60.15
C HIS A 131 8.90 101.97 60.30
N ILE A 132 8.73 101.33 61.45
CA ILE A 132 9.15 99.94 61.65
C ILE A 132 8.40 99.02 60.69
N LYS A 133 7.09 99.24 60.51
CA LYS A 133 6.26 98.45 59.59
C LYS A 133 6.69 98.63 58.13
N LEU A 134 6.85 99.87 57.68
CA LEU A 134 7.32 100.19 56.32
C LEU A 134 8.71 99.62 56.03
N THR A 135 9.63 99.69 57.00
CA THR A 135 10.98 99.12 56.84
C THR A 135 10.90 97.62 56.63
N LYS A 136 10.04 96.92 57.38
CA LYS A 136 9.84 95.50 57.20
C LYS A 136 9.28 95.16 55.81
N GLU A 137 8.24 95.86 55.38
CA GLU A 137 7.65 95.69 54.03
C GLU A 137 8.69 95.89 52.92
N TYR A 138 9.51 96.94 52.98
CA TYR A 138 10.57 97.16 51.99
C TYR A 138 11.66 96.07 52.00
N THR A 139 11.95 95.50 53.17
CA THR A 139 12.95 94.43 53.27
C THR A 139 12.42 93.12 52.68
N ASP A 140 11.14 92.83 52.91
CA ASP A 140 10.46 91.66 52.35
C ASP A 140 10.35 91.78 50.82
N GLU A 141 9.97 92.94 50.27
CA GLU A 141 9.92 93.20 48.82
C GLU A 141 11.31 93.09 48.15
N ALA A 142 12.37 93.55 48.81
CA ALA A 142 13.72 93.46 48.28
C ALA A 142 14.21 92.01 48.17
N ASN A 143 13.79 91.14 49.11
CA ASN A 143 14.10 89.71 49.08
C ASN A 143 13.36 89.00 47.94
N GLU A 144 12.05 89.25 47.78
CA GLU A 144 11.25 88.68 46.68
C GLU A 144 11.82 89.06 45.31
N LYS A 145 12.21 90.32 45.14
CA LYS A 145 12.85 90.78 43.88
C LYS A 145 14.17 90.05 43.60
N LYS A 146 14.92 89.69 44.64
CA LYS A 146 16.17 88.94 44.49
C LYS A 146 15.89 87.50 44.05
N GLU A 147 14.95 86.83 44.69
CA GLU A 147 14.56 85.45 44.32
C GLU A 147 14.08 85.38 42.86
N LEU A 148 13.23 86.31 42.43
CA LEU A 148 12.78 86.37 41.02
C LEU A 148 13.93 86.63 40.04
N SER A 149 14.94 87.42 40.43
CA SER A 149 16.08 87.71 39.56
C SER A 149 17.02 86.50 39.43
N ASP A 150 17.15 85.70 40.48
CA ASP A 150 17.93 84.46 40.47
C ASP A 150 17.22 83.40 39.59
N GLU A 151 15.89 83.29 39.66
CA GLU A 151 15.10 82.38 38.81
C GLU A 151 15.15 82.75 37.32
N ILE A 152 15.13 84.04 36.98
CA ILE A 152 15.31 84.50 35.59
C ILE A 152 16.70 84.11 35.07
N ALA A 153 17.74 84.20 35.90
CA ALA A 153 19.10 83.84 35.48
C ALA A 153 19.24 82.32 35.24
N GLU A 154 18.62 81.48 36.08
CA GLU A 154 18.59 80.02 35.86
C GLU A 154 17.87 79.65 34.55
N LEU A 155 16.75 80.31 34.23
CA LEU A 155 16.03 80.08 32.98
C LEU A 155 16.80 80.53 31.73
N ASP A 156 17.56 81.62 31.82
CA ASP A 156 18.39 82.12 30.71
C ASP A 156 19.58 81.17 30.44
N ASP A 157 20.16 80.56 31.49
CA ASP A 157 21.19 79.53 31.38
C ASP A 157 20.64 78.20 30.80
N GLU A 158 19.39 77.82 31.10
CA GLU A 158 18.72 76.65 30.47
C GLU A 158 18.38 76.87 29.00
N LEU A 159 18.17 78.13 28.58
CA LEU A 159 17.91 78.54 27.19
C LEU A 159 19.18 78.75 26.35
N THR A 160 20.28 78.06 26.68
CA THR A 160 21.59 78.22 26.06
C THR A 160 21.72 77.70 24.62
N ASP A 161 20.75 76.95 24.10
CA ASP A 161 20.75 76.52 22.70
C ASP A 161 20.23 77.64 21.78
N ASP A 162 21.12 78.16 20.92
CA ASP A 162 20.76 79.10 19.85
C ASP A 162 19.60 78.50 19.02
N PRO A 163 18.43 79.17 18.92
CA PRO A 163 17.26 78.67 18.21
C PRO A 163 17.56 78.23 16.77
N THR A 164 18.56 78.83 16.14
CA THR A 164 19.02 78.46 14.80
C THR A 164 19.61 77.05 14.76
N SER A 165 20.38 76.67 15.77
CA SER A 165 20.99 75.33 15.88
C SER A 165 19.94 74.24 16.10
N VAL A 166 18.92 74.52 16.91
CA VAL A 166 17.76 73.62 17.10
C VAL A 166 17.02 73.40 15.77
N ILE A 167 16.76 74.47 15.01
CA ILE A 167 16.09 74.38 13.71
C ILE A 167 16.92 73.60 12.68
N ILE A 168 18.25 73.81 12.65
CA ILE A 168 19.15 73.08 11.75
C ILE A 168 19.14 71.58 12.10
N ASN A 169 19.26 71.23 13.38
CA ASN A 169 19.25 69.83 13.82
C ASN A 169 17.91 69.15 13.48
N ALA A 170 16.78 69.80 13.78
CA ALA A 170 15.45 69.28 13.44
C ALA A 170 15.26 69.14 11.91
N THR A 171 15.82 70.04 11.11
CA THR A 171 15.77 69.96 9.65
C THR A 171 16.61 68.80 9.12
N ASN A 172 17.79 68.57 9.70
CA ASN A 172 18.64 67.44 9.35
C ASN A 172 17.98 66.11 9.71
N GLU A 173 17.45 65.97 10.93
CA GLU A 173 16.68 64.79 11.35
C GLU A 173 15.50 64.52 10.42
N LEU A 174 14.76 65.57 10.02
CA LEU A 174 13.64 65.43 9.09
C LEU A 174 14.09 64.94 7.70
N ASN A 175 15.26 65.39 7.22
CA ASN A 175 15.82 64.92 5.96
C ASN A 175 16.29 63.46 6.04
N GLU A 176 16.94 63.07 7.14
CA GLU A 176 17.32 61.67 7.38
C GLU A 176 16.10 60.74 7.41
N LEU A 177 15.03 61.15 8.12
CA LEU A 177 13.77 60.41 8.15
C LEU A 177 13.10 60.33 6.77
N ARG A 178 13.20 61.37 5.94
CA ARG A 178 12.69 61.34 4.56
C ARG A 178 13.46 60.35 3.68
N ASP A 179 14.77 60.29 3.83
CA ASP A 179 15.61 59.36 3.07
C ASP A 179 15.38 57.92 3.52
N GLU A 180 15.25 57.68 4.82
CA GLU A 180 14.90 56.37 5.36
C GLU A 180 13.52 55.91 4.87
N LYS A 181 12.52 56.81 4.90
CA LYS A 181 11.18 56.52 4.34
C LYS A 181 11.25 56.16 2.86
N ARG A 182 12.09 56.84 2.07
CA ARG A 182 12.26 56.51 0.64
C ARG A 182 12.90 55.14 0.46
N LYS A 183 13.98 54.82 1.20
CA LYS A 183 14.63 53.50 1.15
C LYS A 183 13.65 52.38 1.52
N LEU A 184 12.90 52.54 2.60
CA LEU A 184 11.91 51.55 3.04
C LEU A 184 10.79 51.37 2.01
N HIS A 185 10.35 52.46 1.36
CA HIS A 185 9.36 52.38 0.29
C HIS A 185 9.90 51.59 -0.91
N ASP A 186 11.12 51.86 -1.35
CA ASP A 186 11.73 51.17 -2.49
C ASP A 186 11.95 49.67 -2.18
N GLU A 187 12.36 49.35 -0.94
CA GLU A 187 12.42 47.96 -0.46
C GLU A 187 11.05 47.28 -0.49
N CYS A 188 10.00 47.94 0.01
CA CYS A 188 8.63 47.39 -0.02
C CYS A 188 8.15 47.11 -1.45
N VAL A 189 8.41 48.02 -2.39
CA VAL A 189 8.08 47.83 -3.80
C VAL A 189 8.83 46.64 -4.37
N ASN A 190 10.13 46.52 -4.09
CA ASN A 190 10.96 45.41 -4.57
C ASN A 190 10.54 44.04 -3.97
N TYR A 191 10.16 44.02 -2.69
CA TYR A 191 9.60 42.82 -2.08
C TYR A 191 8.26 42.43 -2.71
N ASN A 192 7.41 43.40 -3.02
CA ASN A 192 6.11 43.14 -3.64
C ASN A 192 6.26 42.60 -5.08
N THR A 193 7.14 43.18 -5.89
CA THR A 193 7.42 42.68 -7.25
C THR A 193 8.01 41.27 -7.21
N THR A 194 8.97 41.02 -6.32
CA THR A 194 9.56 39.68 -6.12
C THR A 194 8.50 38.67 -5.67
N THR A 195 7.61 39.06 -4.76
CA THR A 195 6.53 38.19 -4.26
C THR A 195 5.51 37.88 -5.36
N SER A 196 5.14 38.87 -6.17
CA SER A 196 4.24 38.66 -7.32
C SER A 196 4.85 37.69 -8.33
N SER A 197 6.13 37.86 -8.67
CA SER A 197 6.84 36.96 -9.57
C SER A 197 6.91 35.52 -9.05
N LYS A 198 7.19 35.34 -7.75
CA LYS A 198 7.15 34.01 -7.11
C LYS A 198 5.75 33.40 -7.13
N ARG A 199 4.69 34.20 -6.96
CA ARG A 199 3.30 33.74 -7.01
C ARG A 199 2.93 33.25 -8.41
N GLU A 200 3.35 33.96 -9.46
CA GLU A 200 3.16 33.53 -10.85
C GLU A 200 3.91 32.23 -11.15
N THR A 201 5.15 32.11 -10.69
CA THR A 201 5.95 30.88 -10.84
C THR A 201 5.27 29.70 -10.15
N LEU A 202 4.81 29.89 -8.91
CA LEU A 202 4.09 28.87 -8.15
C LEU A 202 2.78 28.46 -8.86
N SER A 203 2.05 29.42 -9.44
CA SER A 203 0.84 29.14 -10.21
C SER A 203 1.14 28.31 -11.46
N ALA A 204 2.21 28.64 -12.19
CA ALA A 204 2.64 27.90 -13.38
C ALA A 204 3.12 26.47 -13.04
N GLU A 205 3.85 26.31 -11.94
CA GLU A 205 4.23 24.99 -11.42
C GLU A 205 3.01 24.18 -10.98
N GLY A 206 2.04 24.82 -10.31
CA GLY A 206 0.76 24.19 -9.95
C GLY A 206 0.01 23.65 -11.17
N GLN A 207 -0.03 24.41 -12.27
CA GLN A 207 -0.61 23.95 -13.54
C GLN A 207 0.15 22.76 -14.14
N LYS A 208 1.49 22.82 -14.19
CA LYS A 208 2.31 21.68 -14.66
C LYS A 208 2.06 20.41 -13.85
N VAL A 209 1.92 20.53 -12.53
CA VAL A 209 1.61 19.39 -11.66
C VAL A 209 0.23 18.81 -11.98
N ALA A 210 -0.77 19.65 -12.26
CA ALA A 210 -2.10 19.19 -12.66
C ALA A 210 -2.06 18.44 -14.01
N GLU A 211 -1.35 18.97 -15.01
CA GLU A 211 -1.18 18.31 -16.32
C GLU A 211 -0.45 16.96 -16.19
N LEU A 212 0.60 16.90 -15.37
CA LEU A 212 1.33 15.65 -15.11
C LEU A 212 0.46 14.60 -14.41
N ARG A 213 -0.40 15.01 -13.47
CA ARG A 213 -1.36 14.11 -12.81
C ARG A 213 -2.36 13.56 -13.81
N GLU A 214 -2.95 14.40 -14.66
CA GLU A 214 -3.89 13.94 -15.68
C GLU A 214 -3.21 12.96 -16.67
N ARG A 215 -1.97 13.24 -17.07
CA ARG A 215 -1.19 12.34 -17.93
C ARG A 215 -0.89 11.01 -17.24
N TYR A 216 -0.57 11.04 -15.95
CA TYR A 216 -0.35 9.84 -15.15
C TYR A 216 -1.63 8.99 -15.09
N ASP A 217 -2.79 9.60 -14.83
CA ASP A 217 -4.07 8.88 -14.74
C ASP A 217 -4.42 8.21 -16.08
N LYS A 218 -4.21 8.90 -17.22
CA LYS A 218 -4.38 8.31 -18.57
C LYS A 218 -3.43 7.14 -18.83
N LEU A 219 -2.18 7.24 -18.37
CA LEU A 219 -1.20 6.15 -18.51
C LEU A 219 -1.56 4.96 -17.62
N GLU A 220 -2.05 5.19 -16.41
CA GLU A 220 -2.47 4.14 -15.49
C GLU A 220 -3.72 3.42 -16.00
N GLU A 221 -4.67 4.15 -16.59
CA GLU A 221 -5.84 3.55 -17.26
C GLU A 221 -5.42 2.71 -18.47
N SER A 222 -4.50 3.22 -19.30
CA SER A 222 -3.92 2.48 -20.42
C SER A 222 -3.20 1.20 -19.95
N ARG A 223 -2.39 1.28 -18.88
CA ARG A 223 -1.70 0.15 -18.27
C ARG A 223 -2.68 -0.93 -17.82
N LYS A 224 -3.75 -0.56 -17.11
CA LYS A 224 -4.82 -1.48 -16.69
C LYS A 224 -5.51 -2.13 -17.89
N GLY A 225 -5.76 -1.37 -18.96
CA GLY A 225 -6.32 -1.90 -20.21
C GLY A 225 -5.42 -2.93 -20.89
N TYR A 226 -4.11 -2.67 -20.96
CA TYR A 226 -3.13 -3.65 -21.46
C TYR A 226 -3.03 -4.89 -20.58
N GLU A 227 -3.01 -4.72 -19.26
CA GLU A 227 -2.95 -5.83 -18.32
C GLU A 227 -4.19 -6.73 -18.42
N HIS A 228 -5.38 -6.14 -18.58
CA HIS A 228 -6.60 -6.89 -18.82
C HIS A 228 -6.57 -7.66 -20.15
N ARG A 229 -6.16 -7.02 -21.25
CA ARG A 229 -6.01 -7.69 -22.56
C ARG A 229 -5.04 -8.86 -22.48
N TYR A 230 -3.87 -8.64 -21.87
CA TYR A 230 -2.87 -9.69 -21.66
C TYR A 230 -3.43 -10.88 -20.88
N ARG A 231 -4.14 -10.63 -19.77
CA ARG A 231 -4.79 -11.70 -18.99
C ARG A 231 -5.82 -12.48 -19.81
N CYS A 232 -6.61 -11.79 -20.64
CA CYS A 232 -7.56 -12.44 -21.54
C CYS A 232 -6.86 -13.28 -22.63
N GLU A 233 -5.76 -12.79 -23.20
CA GLU A 233 -4.94 -13.52 -24.18
C GLU A 233 -4.35 -14.79 -23.55
N VAL A 234 -3.79 -14.67 -22.35
CA VAL A 234 -3.26 -15.81 -21.58
C VAL A 234 -4.35 -16.83 -21.28
N ALA A 235 -5.54 -16.38 -20.85
CA ALA A 235 -6.66 -17.27 -20.58
C ALA A 235 -7.12 -18.05 -21.84
N LYS A 236 -7.13 -17.40 -23.02
CA LYS A 236 -7.40 -18.07 -24.29
C LYS A 236 -6.35 -19.14 -24.60
N LEU A 237 -5.06 -18.79 -24.49
CA LEU A 237 -3.97 -19.73 -24.73
C LEU A 237 -4.01 -20.93 -23.79
N VAL A 238 -4.37 -20.75 -22.51
CA VAL A 238 -4.53 -21.85 -21.56
C VAL A 238 -5.63 -22.82 -22.01
N ASN A 239 -6.79 -22.30 -22.42
CA ASN A 239 -7.87 -23.15 -22.94
C ASN A 239 -7.46 -23.87 -24.22
N ASP A 240 -6.81 -23.18 -25.16
CA ASP A 240 -6.33 -23.78 -26.41
C ASP A 240 -5.31 -24.91 -26.13
N ILE A 241 -4.43 -24.72 -25.14
CA ILE A 241 -3.47 -25.75 -24.71
C ILE A 241 -4.20 -26.97 -24.13
N ASP A 242 -5.22 -26.77 -23.29
CA ASP A 242 -6.00 -27.87 -22.71
C ASP A 242 -6.74 -28.66 -23.81
N ASP A 243 -7.33 -27.99 -24.80
CA ASP A 243 -7.97 -28.63 -25.95
C ASP A 243 -6.96 -29.44 -26.79
N LEU A 244 -5.77 -28.90 -27.04
CA LEU A 244 -4.69 -29.61 -27.74
C LEU A 244 -4.17 -30.82 -26.96
N LEU A 245 -4.07 -30.73 -25.63
CA LEU A 245 -3.68 -31.85 -24.78
C LEU A 245 -4.74 -32.95 -24.79
N ASN A 246 -6.03 -32.58 -24.74
CA ASN A 246 -7.14 -33.52 -24.86
C ASN A 246 -7.12 -34.22 -26.23
N GLU A 247 -6.93 -33.49 -27.32
CA GLU A 247 -6.87 -34.09 -28.66
C GLU A 247 -5.64 -35.01 -28.82
N ARG A 248 -4.48 -34.61 -28.30
CA ARG A 248 -3.28 -35.48 -28.27
C ARG A 248 -3.55 -36.78 -27.51
N GLN A 249 -4.26 -36.72 -26.39
CA GLN A 249 -4.65 -37.91 -25.64
C GLN A 249 -5.58 -38.80 -26.47
N ARG A 250 -6.59 -38.24 -27.13
CA ARG A 250 -7.49 -38.99 -28.02
C ARG A 250 -6.75 -39.65 -29.18
N LEU A 251 -5.82 -38.93 -29.82
CA LEU A 251 -4.99 -39.48 -30.89
C LEU A 251 -4.08 -40.60 -30.38
N THR A 252 -3.50 -40.46 -29.19
CA THR A 252 -2.67 -41.50 -28.56
C THR A 252 -3.48 -42.77 -28.30
N ASP A 253 -4.71 -42.62 -27.81
CA ASP A 253 -5.58 -43.77 -27.55
C ASP A 253 -6.08 -44.41 -28.86
N SER A 254 -6.32 -43.60 -29.90
CA SER A 254 -6.60 -44.09 -31.25
C SER A 254 -5.41 -44.85 -31.86
N GLU A 255 -4.18 -44.37 -31.66
CA GLU A 255 -2.97 -45.04 -32.13
C GLU A 255 -2.79 -46.40 -31.45
N LYS A 256 -3.02 -46.47 -30.13
CA LYS A 256 -3.00 -47.75 -29.39
C LYS A 256 -4.05 -48.72 -29.92
N ALA A 257 -5.26 -48.24 -30.24
CA ALA A 257 -6.30 -49.07 -30.84
C ALA A 257 -5.87 -49.61 -32.22
N VAL A 258 -5.35 -48.75 -33.10
CA VAL A 258 -4.84 -49.16 -34.41
C VAL A 258 -3.68 -50.15 -34.29
N LYS A 259 -2.79 -49.97 -33.31
CA LYS A 259 -1.69 -50.91 -33.05
C LYS A 259 -2.21 -52.28 -32.61
N ASN A 260 -3.20 -52.32 -31.73
CA ASN A 260 -3.86 -53.57 -31.33
C ASN A 260 -4.54 -54.26 -32.52
N ASP A 261 -5.26 -53.50 -33.34
CA ASP A 261 -5.90 -54.03 -34.56
C ASP A 261 -4.85 -54.60 -35.52
N THR A 262 -3.73 -53.91 -35.68
CA THR A 262 -2.61 -54.37 -36.52
C THR A 262 -2.06 -55.70 -36.02
N ILE A 263 -1.88 -55.87 -34.71
CA ILE A 263 -1.45 -57.13 -34.09
C ILE A 263 -2.47 -58.23 -34.39
N ILE A 264 -3.77 -57.96 -34.19
CA ILE A 264 -4.84 -58.92 -34.47
C ILE A 264 -4.83 -59.34 -35.95
N PHE A 265 -4.66 -58.39 -36.86
CA PHE A 265 -4.57 -58.69 -38.30
C PHE A 265 -3.34 -59.51 -38.64
N HIS A 266 -2.18 -59.20 -38.04
CA HIS A 266 -0.95 -59.98 -38.27
C HIS A 266 -1.13 -61.44 -37.84
N THR A 267 -1.68 -61.68 -36.64
CA THR A 267 -1.99 -63.04 -36.16
C THR A 267 -2.99 -63.76 -37.07
N LYS A 268 -4.00 -63.06 -37.60
CA LYS A 268 -4.94 -63.66 -38.56
C LYS A 268 -4.27 -64.02 -39.88
N ILE A 269 -3.32 -63.21 -40.36
CA ILE A 269 -2.55 -63.51 -41.56
C ILE A 269 -1.69 -64.75 -41.34
N GLU A 270 -0.97 -64.84 -40.23
CA GLU A 270 -0.18 -66.03 -39.85
C GLU A 270 -1.06 -67.29 -39.82
N GLN A 271 -2.24 -67.23 -39.20
CA GLN A 271 -3.21 -68.35 -39.20
C GLN A 271 -3.69 -68.73 -40.60
N ILE A 272 -3.86 -67.77 -41.50
CA ILE A 272 -4.22 -68.04 -42.90
C ILE A 272 -3.07 -68.72 -43.63
N GLU A 273 -1.83 -68.28 -43.41
CA GLU A 273 -0.64 -68.90 -44.00
C GLU A 273 -0.42 -70.33 -43.52
N GLU A 274 -0.60 -70.59 -42.22
CA GLU A 274 -0.56 -71.95 -41.66
C GLU A 274 -1.64 -72.84 -42.29
N LYS A 275 -2.89 -72.35 -42.37
CA LYS A 275 -3.97 -73.08 -43.03
C LYS A 275 -3.68 -73.34 -44.50
N LYS A 276 -3.12 -72.36 -45.21
CA LYS A 276 -2.72 -72.52 -46.61
C LYS A 276 -1.65 -73.59 -46.77
N LYS A 277 -0.69 -73.65 -45.85
CA LYS A 277 0.33 -74.71 -45.81
C LYS A 277 -0.31 -76.09 -45.58
N SER A 278 -1.19 -76.23 -44.59
CA SER A 278 -1.90 -77.49 -44.35
C SER A 278 -2.78 -77.91 -45.54
N ILE A 279 -3.42 -76.97 -46.23
CA ILE A 279 -4.18 -77.26 -47.46
C ILE A 279 -3.25 -77.80 -48.55
N ASN A 280 -2.07 -77.20 -48.75
CA ASN A 280 -1.12 -77.70 -49.74
C ASN A 280 -0.64 -79.13 -49.40
N GLU A 281 -0.34 -79.41 -48.13
CA GLU A 281 0.04 -80.76 -47.67
C GLU A 281 -1.10 -81.79 -47.91
N LEU A 282 -2.35 -81.39 -47.67
CA LEU A 282 -3.52 -82.21 -47.97
C LEU A 282 -3.69 -82.43 -49.48
N VAL A 283 -3.46 -81.41 -50.31
CA VAL A 283 -3.51 -81.53 -51.77
C VAL A 283 -2.44 -82.49 -52.27
N ASP A 284 -1.22 -82.41 -51.75
CA ASP A 284 -0.14 -83.35 -52.11
C ASP A 284 -0.49 -84.79 -51.71
N THR A 285 -1.07 -84.97 -50.52
CA THR A 285 -1.57 -86.27 -50.05
C THR A 285 -2.68 -86.80 -50.95
N ASN A 286 -3.63 -85.95 -51.35
CA ASN A 286 -4.72 -86.34 -52.22
C ASN A 286 -4.20 -86.75 -53.61
N ASN A 287 -3.25 -85.99 -54.17
CA ASN A 287 -2.58 -86.35 -55.43
C ASN A 287 -1.81 -87.68 -55.34
N TYR A 288 -1.23 -88.00 -54.19
CA TYR A 288 -0.60 -89.30 -53.96
C TYR A 288 -1.64 -90.43 -53.93
N LEU A 289 -2.73 -90.24 -53.19
CA LEU A 289 -3.83 -91.21 -53.13
C LEU A 289 -4.50 -91.44 -54.49
N ASP A 290 -4.72 -90.40 -55.29
CA ASP A 290 -5.25 -90.52 -56.65
C ASP A 290 -4.36 -91.41 -57.55
N LYS A 291 -3.03 -91.31 -57.39
CA LYS A 291 -2.09 -92.19 -58.10
C LYS A 291 -2.17 -93.64 -57.62
N GLU A 292 -2.28 -93.87 -56.32
CA GLU A 292 -2.45 -95.21 -55.75
C GLU A 292 -3.78 -95.85 -56.19
N ILE A 293 -4.87 -95.08 -56.23
CA ILE A 293 -6.16 -95.55 -56.76
C ILE A 293 -6.03 -95.94 -58.24
N ALA A 294 -5.42 -95.09 -59.08
CA ALA A 294 -5.22 -95.41 -60.48
C ALA A 294 -4.38 -96.68 -60.71
N LEU A 295 -3.35 -96.91 -59.86
CA LEU A 295 -2.56 -98.14 -59.88
C LEU A 295 -3.39 -99.36 -59.46
N ALA A 296 -4.23 -99.23 -58.44
CA ALA A 296 -5.13 -100.29 -57.99
C ALA A 296 -6.18 -100.65 -59.06
N GLU A 297 -6.77 -99.64 -59.73
CA GLU A 297 -7.70 -99.83 -60.84
C GLU A 297 -7.03 -100.54 -62.03
N ALA A 298 -5.80 -100.17 -62.38
CA ALA A 298 -5.02 -100.84 -63.43
C ALA A 298 -4.76 -102.31 -63.10
N LYS A 299 -4.36 -102.61 -61.85
CA LYS A 299 -4.18 -104.00 -61.39
C LYS A 299 -5.49 -104.79 -61.39
N ALA A 300 -6.60 -104.18 -61.02
CA ALA A 300 -7.92 -104.82 -61.08
C ALA A 300 -8.31 -105.18 -62.52
N ALA A 301 -8.07 -104.29 -63.48
CA ALA A 301 -8.30 -104.56 -64.90
C ALA A 301 -7.41 -105.70 -65.45
N GLU A 302 -6.18 -105.84 -64.94
CA GLU A 302 -5.28 -106.94 -65.28
C GLU A 302 -5.82 -108.29 -64.78
N ILE A 303 -6.36 -108.33 -63.55
CA ILE A 303 -7.03 -109.52 -63.00
C ILE A 303 -8.22 -109.93 -63.87
N ASP A 304 -9.07 -108.96 -64.27
CA ASP A 304 -10.24 -109.23 -65.10
C ASP A 304 -9.83 -109.82 -66.46
N LYS A 305 -8.75 -109.30 -67.05
CA LYS A 305 -8.20 -109.82 -68.31
C LYS A 305 -7.66 -111.25 -68.17
N ILE A 306 -6.84 -111.52 -67.15
CA ILE A 306 -6.30 -112.87 -66.89
C ILE A 306 -7.45 -113.86 -66.63
N SER A 307 -8.46 -113.43 -65.87
CA SER A 307 -9.65 -114.24 -65.60
C SER A 307 -10.43 -114.58 -66.88
N ALA A 308 -10.60 -113.60 -67.78
CA ALA A 308 -11.23 -113.83 -69.07
C ALA A 308 -10.43 -114.78 -69.98
N ASP A 309 -9.09 -114.67 -69.98
CA ASP A 309 -8.20 -115.56 -70.73
C ASP A 309 -8.28 -117.01 -70.22
N ILE A 310 -8.33 -117.23 -68.90
CA ILE A 310 -8.53 -118.56 -68.30
C ILE A 310 -9.85 -119.17 -68.77
N ILE A 311 -10.95 -118.40 -68.73
CA ILE A 311 -12.28 -118.87 -69.20
C ILE A 311 -12.22 -119.28 -70.68
N LYS A 312 -11.48 -118.54 -71.51
CA LYS A 312 -11.31 -118.86 -72.93
C LYS A 312 -10.48 -120.14 -73.14
N ILE A 313 -9.41 -120.31 -72.37
CA ILE A 313 -8.59 -121.52 -72.39
C ILE A 313 -9.44 -122.74 -71.96
N ASP A 314 -10.27 -122.59 -70.93
CA ASP A 314 -11.17 -123.65 -70.45
C ASP A 314 -12.15 -124.13 -71.52
N LYS A 315 -12.80 -123.20 -72.24
CA LYS A 315 -13.66 -123.56 -73.38
C LYS A 315 -12.91 -124.32 -74.47
N ASN A 316 -11.66 -123.96 -74.75
CA ASN A 316 -10.84 -124.66 -75.75
C ASN A 316 -10.42 -126.05 -75.27
N ILE A 317 -10.12 -126.20 -73.98
CA ILE A 317 -9.83 -127.48 -73.34
C ILE A 317 -11.05 -128.40 -73.45
N GLU A 318 -12.24 -127.93 -73.07
CA GLU A 318 -13.50 -128.70 -73.18
C GLU A 318 -13.77 -129.14 -74.62
N HIS A 319 -13.61 -128.23 -75.59
CA HIS A 319 -13.79 -128.54 -77.01
C HIS A 319 -12.80 -129.62 -77.48
N THR A 320 -11.51 -129.48 -77.11
CA THR A 320 -10.47 -130.45 -77.46
C THR A 320 -10.73 -131.81 -76.82
N GLN A 321 -11.14 -131.85 -75.55
CA GLN A 321 -11.55 -133.07 -74.86
C GLN A 321 -12.73 -133.75 -75.57
N SER A 322 -13.77 -132.99 -75.94
CA SER A 322 -14.93 -133.51 -76.67
C SER A 322 -14.54 -134.13 -78.02
N ASN A 323 -13.61 -133.50 -78.75
CA ASN A 323 -13.07 -134.04 -79.99
C ASN A 323 -12.28 -135.34 -79.77
N ILE A 324 -11.41 -135.39 -78.75
CA ILE A 324 -10.68 -136.61 -78.36
C ILE A 324 -11.65 -137.75 -78.03
N VAL A 325 -12.68 -137.47 -77.21
CA VAL A 325 -13.70 -138.47 -76.84
C VAL A 325 -14.45 -138.97 -78.07
N SER A 326 -14.84 -138.06 -78.98
CA SER A 326 -15.53 -138.41 -80.22
C SER A 326 -14.68 -139.28 -81.15
N LEU A 327 -13.39 -138.97 -81.30
CA LEU A 327 -12.45 -139.79 -82.08
C LEU A 327 -12.15 -141.13 -81.40
N LYS A 328 -12.02 -141.17 -80.07
CA LYS A 328 -11.87 -142.42 -79.32
C LYS A 328 -13.07 -143.35 -79.49
N LYS A 329 -14.29 -142.83 -79.57
CA LYS A 329 -15.50 -143.64 -79.86
C LYS A 329 -15.52 -144.25 -81.27
N LYS A 330 -14.83 -143.63 -82.24
CA LYS A 330 -14.68 -144.18 -83.59
C LYS A 330 -13.71 -145.37 -83.64
N ILE A 331 -12.79 -145.50 -82.67
CA ILE A 331 -11.87 -146.65 -82.59
C ILE A 331 -12.64 -147.99 -82.48
N PRO A 332 -13.56 -148.18 -81.51
CA PRO A 332 -14.38 -149.39 -81.43
C PRO A 332 -15.25 -149.62 -82.67
N ALA A 333 -15.85 -148.57 -83.24
CA ALA A 333 -16.71 -148.67 -84.41
C ALA A 333 -15.93 -149.20 -85.63
N LEU A 334 -14.78 -148.58 -85.94
CA LEU A 334 -13.88 -149.05 -87.01
C LEU A 334 -13.36 -150.46 -86.73
N THR A 335 -13.06 -150.78 -85.47
CA THR A 335 -12.59 -152.13 -85.08
C THR A 335 -13.69 -153.18 -85.28
N SER A 336 -14.95 -152.84 -84.98
CA SER A 336 -16.12 -153.70 -85.22
C SER A 336 -16.38 -153.86 -86.71
N ASP A 337 -16.37 -152.77 -87.49
CA ASP A 337 -16.56 -152.80 -88.95
C ASP A 337 -15.51 -153.70 -89.63
N TYR A 338 -14.25 -153.59 -89.19
CA TYR A 338 -13.16 -154.47 -89.63
C TYR A 338 -13.36 -155.94 -89.25
N GLN A 339 -13.87 -156.22 -88.04
CA GLN A 339 -14.20 -157.59 -87.61
C GLN A 339 -15.34 -158.22 -88.44
N THR A 340 -16.29 -157.42 -88.94
CA THR A 340 -17.34 -157.89 -89.85
C THR A 340 -16.88 -158.09 -91.31
N GLN A 341 -15.80 -157.43 -91.74
CA GLN A 341 -15.25 -157.52 -93.11
C GLN A 341 -14.16 -158.60 -93.26
N LEU A 342 -14.11 -159.58 -92.35
CA LEU A 342 -13.16 -160.70 -92.37
C LEU A 342 -13.48 -161.70 -93.50
N THR A 343 -13.20 -161.29 -94.74
CA THR A 343 -13.09 -162.15 -95.93
C THR A 343 -11.85 -161.75 -96.73
N GLU A 344 -10.75 -162.46 -96.49
CA GLU A 344 -9.54 -162.64 -97.34
C GLU A 344 -9.19 -161.58 -98.41
N ASN A 345 -9.07 -160.29 -98.07
CA ASN A 345 -8.55 -159.27 -98.99
C ASN A 345 -7.45 -158.42 -98.32
N GLU A 346 -6.22 -158.47 -98.86
CA GLU A 346 -5.06 -157.74 -98.31
C GLU A 346 -5.19 -156.21 -98.40
N ASN A 347 -5.98 -155.71 -99.35
CA ASN A 347 -6.14 -154.27 -99.57
C ASN A 347 -6.93 -153.62 -98.43
N ASP A 348 -8.00 -154.26 -97.98
CA ASP A 348 -8.87 -153.77 -96.89
C ASP A 348 -8.12 -153.72 -95.54
N ARG A 349 -7.17 -154.64 -95.33
CA ARG A 349 -6.27 -154.62 -94.17
C ARG A 349 -5.30 -153.45 -94.19
N ARG A 350 -4.80 -153.03 -95.36
CA ARG A 350 -3.93 -151.84 -95.47
C ARG A 350 -4.73 -150.57 -95.23
N GLU A 351 -5.90 -150.43 -95.85
CA GLU A 351 -6.77 -149.27 -95.68
C GLU A 351 -7.23 -149.09 -94.22
N PHE A 352 -7.62 -150.18 -93.53
CA PHE A 352 -7.92 -150.13 -92.10
C PHE A 352 -6.72 -149.70 -91.25
N ASN A 353 -5.54 -150.26 -91.50
CA ASN A 353 -4.34 -149.91 -90.75
C ASN A 353 -3.90 -148.46 -90.99
N ASP A 354 -4.05 -147.94 -92.21
CA ASP A 354 -3.76 -146.55 -92.54
C ASP A 354 -4.79 -145.59 -91.92
N ALA A 355 -6.09 -145.93 -91.97
CA ALA A 355 -7.14 -145.17 -91.29
C ALA A 355 -6.93 -145.15 -89.77
N MET A 356 -6.57 -146.29 -89.18
CA MET A 356 -6.31 -146.42 -87.74
C MET A 356 -5.01 -145.70 -87.33
N ARG A 357 -3.97 -145.75 -88.17
CA ARG A 357 -2.74 -144.97 -87.97
C ARG A 357 -3.01 -143.47 -88.06
N LYS A 358 -3.81 -143.02 -89.03
CA LYS A 358 -4.22 -141.63 -89.18
C LYS A 358 -5.04 -141.16 -87.97
N LEU A 359 -6.02 -141.94 -87.52
CA LEU A 359 -6.84 -141.63 -86.36
C LEU A 359 -6.04 -141.61 -85.05
N LYS A 360 -5.09 -142.54 -84.86
CA LYS A 360 -4.14 -142.49 -83.75
C LYS A 360 -3.24 -141.25 -83.81
N GLY A 361 -2.78 -140.86 -84.99
CA GLY A 361 -2.00 -139.64 -85.20
C GLY A 361 -2.80 -138.37 -84.88
N GLU A 362 -4.07 -138.30 -85.31
CA GLU A 362 -4.98 -137.19 -85.00
C GLU A 362 -5.27 -137.10 -83.49
N ILE A 363 -5.50 -138.24 -82.83
CA ILE A 363 -5.68 -138.30 -81.37
C ILE A 363 -4.40 -137.84 -80.65
N SER A 364 -3.21 -138.30 -81.08
CA SER A 364 -1.94 -137.89 -80.47
C SER A 364 -1.72 -136.38 -80.61
N ASN A 365 -1.96 -135.83 -81.80
CA ASN A 365 -1.86 -134.39 -82.03
C ASN A 365 -2.84 -133.58 -81.16
N LEU A 366 -4.06 -134.10 -80.92
CA LEU A 366 -5.02 -133.46 -80.03
C LEU A 366 -4.61 -133.56 -78.56
N TYR A 367 -3.99 -134.66 -78.14
CA TYR A 367 -3.41 -134.80 -76.80
C TYR A 367 -2.24 -133.83 -76.58
N ASP A 368 -1.36 -133.64 -77.57
CA ASP A 368 -0.29 -132.66 -77.48
C ASP A 368 -0.84 -131.22 -77.38
N LYS A 369 -1.90 -130.91 -78.13
CA LYS A 369 -2.61 -129.62 -78.01
C LYS A 369 -3.30 -129.47 -76.65
N PHE A 370 -3.95 -130.52 -76.16
CA PHE A 370 -4.60 -130.53 -74.85
C PHE A 370 -3.59 -130.30 -73.73
N ASN A 371 -2.47 -131.02 -73.72
CA ASN A 371 -1.41 -130.85 -72.71
C ASN A 371 -0.86 -129.42 -72.74
N LYS A 372 -0.57 -128.87 -73.93
CA LYS A 372 -0.14 -127.46 -74.06
C LYS A 372 -1.16 -126.47 -73.51
N LEU A 373 -2.46 -126.70 -73.72
CA LEU A 373 -3.51 -125.84 -73.17
C LEU A 373 -3.65 -125.98 -71.65
N VAL A 374 -3.49 -127.19 -71.11
CA VAL A 374 -3.49 -127.44 -69.67
C VAL A 374 -2.29 -126.77 -68.99
N ASP A 375 -1.10 -126.87 -69.58
CA ASP A 375 0.10 -126.19 -69.08
C ASP A 375 -0.09 -124.67 -69.07
N LEU A 376 -0.62 -124.11 -70.16
CA LEU A 376 -0.94 -122.68 -70.26
C LEU A 376 -1.97 -122.24 -69.21
N LYS A 377 -2.99 -123.07 -68.94
CA LYS A 377 -3.98 -122.82 -67.87
C LYS A 377 -3.31 -122.81 -66.50
N MET A 378 -2.47 -123.80 -66.20
CA MET A 378 -1.79 -123.90 -64.91
C MET A 378 -0.90 -122.69 -64.65
N GLU A 379 -0.16 -122.23 -65.66
CA GLU A 379 0.64 -121.00 -65.59
C GLU A 379 -0.24 -119.77 -65.24
N LYS A 380 -1.37 -119.58 -65.93
CA LYS A 380 -2.31 -118.48 -65.66
C LYS A 380 -3.00 -118.60 -64.30
N CYS A 381 -3.29 -119.81 -63.83
CA CYS A 381 -3.84 -120.03 -62.49
C CYS A 381 -2.83 -119.70 -61.37
N ILE A 382 -1.54 -119.96 -61.58
CA ILE A 382 -0.47 -119.58 -60.64
C ILE A 382 -0.37 -118.05 -60.56
N GLU A 383 -0.36 -117.36 -61.70
CA GLU A 383 -0.38 -115.89 -61.76
C GLU A 383 -1.59 -115.30 -61.01
N LEU A 384 -2.79 -115.84 -61.24
CA LEU A 384 -4.01 -115.38 -60.58
C LEU A 384 -3.99 -115.62 -59.06
N THR A 385 -3.46 -116.77 -58.62
CA THR A 385 -3.34 -117.07 -57.19
C THR A 385 -2.43 -116.06 -56.48
N LYS A 386 -1.29 -115.72 -57.09
CA LYS A 386 -0.36 -114.73 -56.55
C LYS A 386 -1.02 -113.35 -56.41
N ILE A 387 -1.77 -112.92 -57.41
CA ILE A 387 -2.47 -111.63 -57.35
C ILE A 387 -3.61 -111.64 -56.31
N GLN A 388 -4.28 -112.78 -56.11
CA GLN A 388 -5.31 -112.92 -55.07
C GLN A 388 -4.73 -112.87 -53.64
N GLU A 389 -3.53 -113.40 -53.42
CA GLU A 389 -2.83 -113.30 -52.13
C GLU A 389 -2.45 -111.84 -51.83
N GLU A 390 -1.92 -111.12 -52.81
CA GLU A 390 -1.63 -109.67 -52.69
C GLU A 390 -2.91 -108.87 -52.40
N ARG A 391 -4.03 -109.20 -53.05
CA ARG A 391 -5.34 -108.57 -52.77
C ARG A 391 -5.81 -108.80 -51.34
N LYS A 392 -5.69 -110.03 -50.81
CA LYS A 392 -6.10 -110.33 -49.42
C LYS A 392 -5.25 -109.56 -48.40
N ALA A 393 -3.96 -109.40 -48.66
CA ALA A 393 -3.08 -108.60 -47.80
C ALA A 393 -3.52 -107.12 -47.78
N LEU A 394 -3.83 -106.55 -48.94
CA LEU A 394 -4.32 -105.17 -49.05
C LEU A 394 -5.70 -104.98 -48.41
N GLU A 395 -6.61 -105.95 -48.52
CA GLU A 395 -7.93 -105.89 -47.86
C GLU A 395 -7.81 -105.86 -46.32
N LEU A 396 -6.85 -106.60 -45.75
CA LEU A 396 -6.56 -106.57 -44.31
C LEU A 396 -5.97 -105.23 -43.87
N GLU A 397 -5.05 -104.66 -44.65
CA GLU A 397 -4.46 -103.34 -44.37
C GLU A 397 -5.52 -102.23 -44.41
N LEU A 398 -6.41 -102.28 -45.40
CA LEU A 398 -7.53 -101.34 -45.54
C LEU A 398 -8.53 -101.44 -44.39
N ALA A 399 -8.79 -102.64 -43.87
CA ALA A 399 -9.64 -102.83 -42.68
C ALA A 399 -8.99 -102.21 -41.42
N SER A 400 -7.68 -102.40 -41.24
CA SER A 400 -6.91 -101.81 -40.14
C SER A 400 -6.93 -100.27 -40.19
N LEU A 401 -6.69 -99.69 -41.38
CA LEU A 401 -6.76 -98.25 -41.61
C LEU A 401 -8.13 -97.66 -41.28
N LYS A 402 -9.21 -98.31 -41.72
CA LYS A 402 -10.59 -97.86 -41.43
C LYS A 402 -10.87 -97.80 -39.92
N GLU A 403 -10.40 -98.78 -39.15
CA GLU A 403 -10.59 -98.80 -37.70
C GLU A 403 -9.75 -97.72 -37.01
N ASN A 404 -8.51 -97.49 -37.46
CA ASN A 404 -7.68 -96.38 -36.96
C ASN A 404 -8.31 -95.01 -37.21
N THR A 405 -8.79 -94.74 -38.42
CA THR A 405 -9.45 -93.47 -38.76
C THR A 405 -10.71 -93.26 -37.91
N LYS A 406 -11.51 -94.30 -37.69
CA LYS A 406 -12.70 -94.24 -36.82
C LYS A 406 -12.32 -93.86 -35.38
N ASN A 407 -11.25 -94.43 -34.85
CA ASN A 407 -10.75 -94.13 -33.50
C ASN A 407 -10.21 -92.70 -33.39
N GLU A 408 -9.56 -92.17 -34.42
CA GLU A 408 -9.09 -90.77 -34.44
C GLU A 408 -10.25 -89.77 -34.50
N ILE A 409 -11.26 -90.03 -35.33
CA ILE A 409 -12.48 -89.20 -35.39
C ILE A 409 -13.15 -89.13 -34.01
N ALA A 410 -13.27 -90.27 -33.32
CA ALA A 410 -13.85 -90.31 -31.97
C ALA A 410 -13.07 -89.44 -30.97
N LYS A 411 -11.72 -89.45 -31.02
CA LYS A 411 -10.87 -88.60 -30.17
C LYS A 411 -11.06 -87.10 -30.46
N ILE A 412 -11.17 -86.74 -31.73
CA ILE A 412 -11.42 -85.34 -32.13
C ILE A 412 -12.77 -84.87 -31.59
N GLU A 413 -13.80 -85.71 -31.69
CA GLU A 413 -15.15 -85.38 -31.23
C GLU A 413 -15.23 -85.26 -29.69
N GLU A 414 -14.51 -86.12 -28.96
CA GLU A 414 -14.36 -86.01 -27.51
C GLU A 414 -13.66 -84.70 -27.08
N SER A 415 -12.57 -84.35 -27.77
CA SER A 415 -11.84 -83.09 -27.54
C SER A 415 -12.70 -81.86 -27.81
N TYR A 416 -13.47 -81.87 -28.91
CA TYR A 416 -14.41 -80.80 -29.25
C TYR A 416 -15.47 -80.61 -28.16
N ASN A 417 -16.09 -81.70 -27.69
CA ASN A 417 -17.10 -81.64 -26.64
C ASN A 417 -16.53 -81.13 -25.30
N SER A 418 -15.31 -81.54 -24.96
CA SER A 418 -14.60 -81.01 -23.79
C SER A 418 -14.38 -79.48 -23.88
N HIS A 419 -13.91 -79.00 -25.03
CA HIS A 419 -13.71 -77.56 -25.25
C HIS A 419 -15.01 -76.76 -25.23
N LYS A 420 -16.09 -77.31 -25.79
CA LYS A 420 -17.43 -76.71 -25.76
C LYS A 420 -17.94 -76.50 -24.33
N ASN A 421 -17.73 -77.49 -23.45
CA ASN A 421 -18.12 -77.41 -22.04
C ASN A 421 -17.30 -76.35 -21.31
N LYS A 422 -15.97 -76.33 -21.47
CA LYS A 422 -15.10 -75.30 -20.87
C LYS A 422 -15.51 -73.87 -21.26
N LYS A 423 -15.87 -73.65 -22.54
CA LYS A 423 -16.36 -72.34 -23.01
C LYS A 423 -17.66 -71.93 -22.32
N ARG A 424 -18.58 -72.88 -22.11
CA ARG A 424 -19.85 -72.63 -21.42
C ARG A 424 -19.61 -72.24 -19.96
N ASP A 425 -18.72 -72.95 -19.28
CA ASP A 425 -18.40 -72.71 -17.88
C ASP A 425 -17.73 -71.33 -17.70
N PHE A 426 -16.77 -70.97 -18.56
CA PHE A 426 -16.18 -69.62 -18.58
C PHE A 426 -17.21 -68.50 -18.77
N LEU A 427 -18.20 -68.70 -19.64
CA LEU A 427 -19.27 -67.71 -19.86
C LEU A 427 -20.17 -67.56 -18.62
N TYR A 428 -20.39 -68.65 -17.88
CA TYR A 428 -21.13 -68.62 -16.63
C TYR A 428 -20.39 -67.79 -15.57
N ASP A 429 -19.09 -68.07 -15.38
CA ASP A 429 -18.24 -67.34 -14.43
C ASP A 429 -18.19 -65.84 -14.73
N MET A 430 -18.09 -65.47 -16.01
CA MET A 430 -18.12 -64.06 -16.44
C MET A 430 -19.44 -63.34 -16.13
N VAL A 431 -20.56 -64.05 -16.23
CA VAL A 431 -21.88 -63.51 -15.89
C VAL A 431 -22.02 -63.34 -14.38
N GLU A 432 -21.51 -64.29 -13.60
CA GLU A 432 -21.50 -64.25 -12.13
C GLU A 432 -20.62 -63.11 -11.61
N PHE A 433 -19.39 -62.99 -12.13
CA PHE A 433 -18.48 -61.88 -11.83
C PHE A 433 -19.11 -60.50 -12.10
N ARG A 434 -19.86 -60.36 -13.21
CA ARG A 434 -20.59 -59.11 -13.52
C ARG A 434 -21.73 -58.82 -12.56
N LYS A 435 -22.39 -59.84 -12.00
CA LYS A 435 -23.43 -59.66 -10.97
C LYS A 435 -22.81 -59.19 -9.67
N GLU A 436 -21.72 -59.82 -9.23
CA GLU A 436 -20.98 -59.44 -8.02
C GLU A 436 -20.43 -58.01 -8.12
N SER A 437 -19.85 -57.65 -9.28
CA SER A 437 -19.33 -56.30 -9.53
C SER A 437 -20.42 -55.22 -9.60
N LYS A 438 -21.66 -55.58 -9.95
CA LYS A 438 -22.80 -54.64 -9.90
C LYS A 438 -23.38 -54.49 -8.50
N LEU A 439 -23.29 -55.52 -7.67
CA LEU A 439 -23.69 -55.47 -6.26
C LEU A 439 -22.71 -54.63 -5.42
N SER A 440 -21.43 -54.57 -5.78
CA SER A 440 -20.42 -53.75 -5.05
C SER A 440 -20.50 -52.25 -5.30
N LEU A 441 -21.17 -51.80 -6.38
CA LEU A 441 -21.40 -50.37 -6.68
C LEU A 441 -22.59 -49.76 -5.92
N TYR A 442 -23.46 -50.59 -5.33
CA TYR A 442 -24.58 -50.17 -4.50
C TYR A 442 -24.27 -50.47 -3.02
N ASP A 443 -23.26 -49.81 -2.47
CA ASP A 443 -22.98 -49.86 -1.04
C ASP A 443 -23.78 -48.73 -0.33
N PRO A 444 -24.80 -49.04 0.51
CA PRO A 444 -25.62 -48.04 1.20
C PRO A 444 -24.79 -47.06 2.04
N THR A 445 -23.61 -47.50 2.51
CA THR A 445 -22.69 -46.66 3.26
C THR A 445 -22.09 -45.53 2.42
N ILE A 446 -21.86 -45.74 1.11
CA ILE A 446 -21.31 -44.71 0.21
C ILE A 446 -22.36 -43.64 -0.10
N TYR A 447 -23.61 -44.04 -0.34
CA TYR A 447 -24.72 -43.10 -0.55
C TYR A 447 -24.97 -42.20 0.67
N GLN A 448 -24.86 -42.77 1.88
CA GLN A 448 -24.95 -42.00 3.12
C GLN A 448 -23.79 -41.01 3.25
N LYS A 449 -22.56 -41.40 2.92
CA LYS A 449 -21.40 -40.51 2.94
C LYS A 449 -21.45 -39.41 1.89
N GLU A 450 -21.98 -39.66 0.68
CA GLU A 450 -22.20 -38.62 -0.33
C GLU A 450 -23.24 -37.59 0.14
N SER A 451 -24.30 -38.04 0.84
CA SER A 451 -25.27 -37.13 1.46
C SER A 451 -24.64 -36.31 2.58
N ASP A 452 -23.79 -36.90 3.41
CA ASP A 452 -23.11 -36.21 4.51
C ASP A 452 -22.10 -35.16 4.01
N VAL A 453 -21.38 -35.45 2.92
CA VAL A 453 -20.49 -34.48 2.24
C VAL A 453 -21.27 -33.28 1.71
N LYS A 454 -22.43 -33.51 1.08
CA LYS A 454 -23.31 -32.42 0.62
C LYS A 454 -23.81 -31.53 1.75
N ASN A 455 -24.11 -32.10 2.91
CA ASN A 455 -24.52 -31.35 4.08
C ASN A 455 -23.37 -30.49 4.65
N LEU A 456 -22.14 -31.02 4.66
CA LEU A 456 -20.95 -30.27 5.08
C LEU A 456 -20.63 -29.11 4.13
N GLU A 457 -20.77 -29.30 2.82
CA GLU A 457 -20.57 -28.22 1.84
C GLU A 457 -21.56 -27.06 1.99
N ASN A 458 -22.79 -27.35 2.43
CA ASN A 458 -23.79 -26.30 2.69
C ASN A 458 -23.50 -25.54 3.98
N LEU A 459 -23.05 -26.22 5.04
CA LEU A 459 -22.61 -25.59 6.28
C LEU A 459 -21.40 -24.67 6.07
N ASP A 460 -20.47 -25.06 5.20
CA ASP A 460 -19.29 -24.24 4.90
C ASP A 460 -19.66 -22.96 4.13
N LYS A 461 -20.65 -23.05 3.22
CA LYS A 461 -21.24 -21.88 2.54
C LYS A 461 -21.94 -20.93 3.51
N GLU A 462 -22.70 -21.45 4.49
CA GLU A 462 -23.31 -20.63 5.54
C GLU A 462 -22.27 -19.98 6.46
N ALA A 463 -21.19 -20.69 6.81
CA ALA A 463 -20.10 -20.15 7.62
C ALA A 463 -19.37 -19.00 6.89
N VAL A 464 -19.13 -19.15 5.58
CA VAL A 464 -18.56 -18.09 4.74
C VAL A 464 -19.50 -16.88 4.65
N PHE A 465 -20.81 -17.10 4.52
CA PHE A 465 -21.81 -16.03 4.53
C PHE A 465 -21.81 -15.26 5.86
N HIS A 466 -21.83 -15.97 7.00
CA HIS A 466 -21.81 -15.34 8.32
C HIS A 466 -20.50 -14.59 8.59
N LYS A 467 -19.36 -15.11 8.11
CA LYS A 467 -18.07 -14.42 8.21
C LYS A 467 -18.07 -13.10 7.44
N ARG A 468 -18.59 -13.09 6.20
CA ARG A 468 -18.76 -11.85 5.42
C ARG A 468 -19.72 -10.87 6.10
N TYR A 469 -20.86 -11.37 6.59
CA TYR A 469 -21.85 -10.54 7.29
C TYR A 469 -21.28 -9.87 8.54
N LEU A 470 -20.47 -10.58 9.33
CA LEU A 470 -19.80 -10.03 10.50
C LEU A 470 -18.69 -9.03 10.15
N GLN A 471 -17.95 -9.27 9.06
CA GLN A 471 -16.96 -8.32 8.54
C GLN A 471 -17.61 -7.00 8.09
N GLU A 472 -18.68 -7.07 7.30
CA GLU A 472 -19.44 -5.88 6.88
C GLU A 472 -20.05 -5.13 8.08
N ARG A 473 -20.54 -5.85 9.09
CA ARG A 473 -21.06 -5.23 10.32
C ARG A 473 -19.96 -4.57 11.15
N GLY A 474 -18.74 -5.13 11.15
CA GLY A 474 -17.56 -4.54 11.79
C GLY A 474 -17.09 -3.26 11.09
N GLU A 475 -17.10 -3.24 9.76
CA GLU A 475 -16.76 -2.05 8.97
C GLU A 475 -17.77 -0.91 9.15
N ARG A 476 -19.07 -1.22 9.21
CA ARG A 476 -20.12 -0.23 9.51
C ARG A 476 -19.98 0.41 10.90
N ARG A 477 -19.46 -0.33 11.88
CA ARG A 477 -19.18 0.21 13.23
C ARG A 477 -17.94 1.09 13.28
N LYS A 478 -16.92 0.82 12.44
CA LYS A 478 -15.75 1.69 12.31
C LYS A 478 -16.10 3.03 11.66
N ASN A 479 -17.01 3.05 10.68
CA ASN A 479 -17.44 4.29 10.02
C ASN A 479 -18.39 5.16 10.86
N ASN A 480 -19.10 4.59 11.83
CA ASN A 480 -19.98 5.36 12.74
C ASN A 480 -19.27 5.84 14.03
N GLY A 481 -17.97 5.58 14.19
CA GLY A 481 -17.16 6.02 15.34
C GLY A 481 -16.27 7.23 15.08
N SER A 482 -16.40 7.88 13.91
CA SER A 482 -15.70 9.12 13.56
C SER A 482 -16.71 10.25 13.34
N ILE A 483 -17.26 10.74 14.45
CA ILE A 483 -17.80 12.10 14.59
C ILE A 483 -17.07 12.73 15.77
#